data_AF-A0A2V5JAQ9-F1
#
_entry.id   AF-A0A2V5JAQ9-F1
#
_cell.length_a   1.000
_cell.length_b   1.000
_cell.length_c   1.000
_cell.angle_alpha   90.00
_cell.angle_beta   90.00
_cell.angle_gamma   90.00
#
_symmetry.space_group_name_H-M   'P 1'
#
loop_
_entity.id
_entity.type
_entity.pdbx_description
1 polymer ?
#
loop_
_entity_poly.entity_id
_entity_poly.type
_entity_poly.pdbx_seq_one_letter_code
_entity_poly.pdbx_strand_id
1 'polypeptide(L)'
;IPGVTTDAIEAQRVMREKLADVTHALLLATVQHSLAVASMLAPSVKTVCVDIDPSAVQRAVEHQPLQSIGLVTDVEPFLRELADCLTESHARD
;
A
#
# COMPACT_ATOMS: atom_id res chain seq x y z
N ILE A 1 -8.49 20.02 5.71
CA ILE A 1 -8.10 21.02 4.68
C ILE A 1 -9.11 20.98 3.53
N PRO A 2 -9.27 22.04 2.73
CA PRO A 2 -10.09 21.99 1.52
C PRO A 2 -9.64 20.84 0.60
N GLY A 3 -10.59 20.13 -0.01
CA GLY A 3 -10.33 18.97 -0.87
C GLY A 3 -10.36 17.59 -0.18
N VAL A 4 -10.49 17.53 1.15
CA VAL A 4 -10.71 16.26 1.86
C VAL A 4 -12.17 15.85 1.74
N THR A 5 -12.42 14.64 1.24
CA THR A 5 -13.73 14.00 1.31
C THR A 5 -13.99 13.54 2.75
N THR A 6 -14.90 14.20 3.46
CA THR A 6 -15.19 13.91 4.88
C THR A 6 -16.23 12.81 5.07
N ASP A 7 -17.06 12.55 4.06
CA ASP A 7 -18.00 11.42 4.05
C ASP A 7 -17.23 10.13 3.74
N ALA A 8 -17.30 9.17 4.65
CA ALA A 8 -16.54 7.92 4.53
C ALA A 8 -17.01 7.01 3.40
N ILE A 9 -18.32 7.01 3.10
CA ILE A 9 -18.89 6.19 2.03
C ILE A 9 -18.47 6.76 0.68
N GLU A 10 -18.53 8.08 0.53
CA GLU A 10 -18.07 8.76 -0.68
C GLU A 10 -16.56 8.62 -0.85
N ALA A 11 -15.77 8.74 0.23
CA ALA A 11 -14.34 8.50 0.19
C ALA A 11 -14.03 7.07 -0.28
N GLN A 12 -14.75 6.07 0.20
CA GLN A 12 -14.60 4.68 -0.24
C GLN A 12 -14.95 4.48 -1.72
N ARG A 13 -16.02 5.14 -2.21
CA ARG A 13 -16.37 5.10 -3.64
C ARG A 13 -15.23 5.65 -4.50
N VAL A 14 -14.71 6.82 -4.14
CA VAL A 14 -13.58 7.46 -4.84
C VAL A 14 -12.32 6.59 -4.79
N MET A 15 -12.03 5.97 -3.64
CA MET A 15 -10.90 5.04 -3.51
C MET A 15 -11.05 3.85 -4.47
N ARG A 16 -12.23 3.20 -4.50
CA ARG A 16 -12.47 2.04 -5.38
C ARG A 16 -12.29 2.39 -6.85
N GLU A 17 -12.77 3.55 -7.29
CA GLU A 17 -12.59 4.02 -8.66
C GLU A 17 -11.12 4.21 -9.03
N LYS A 18 -10.32 4.71 -8.10
CA LYS A 18 -8.87 4.89 -8.29
C LYS A 18 -8.09 3.57 -8.33
N LEU A 19 -8.67 2.47 -7.84
CA LEU A 19 -8.01 1.16 -7.76
C LEU A 19 -8.32 0.25 -8.96
N ALA A 20 -9.13 0.68 -9.93
CA ALA A 20 -9.61 -0.19 -11.01
C ALA A 20 -8.47 -0.80 -11.87
N ASP A 21 -7.44 -0.02 -12.19
CA ASP A 21 -6.37 -0.40 -13.13
C ASP A 21 -5.00 -0.59 -12.45
N VAL A 22 -4.96 -0.67 -11.12
CA VAL A 22 -3.70 -0.83 -10.39
C VAL A 22 -3.21 -2.27 -10.52
N THR A 23 -1.90 -2.44 -10.71
CA THR A 23 -1.25 -3.76 -10.74
C THR A 23 -0.41 -4.02 -9.50
N HIS A 24 -0.02 -2.95 -8.81
CA HIS A 24 0.78 -2.98 -7.60
C HIS A 24 0.26 -1.96 -6.59
N ALA A 25 0.32 -2.28 -5.30
CA ALA A 25 -0.03 -1.38 -4.20
C ALA A 25 1.07 -1.39 -3.13
N LEU A 26 1.51 -0.20 -2.71
CA LEU A 26 2.35 -0.02 -1.53
C LEU A 26 1.50 0.51 -0.39
N LEU A 27 1.47 -0.21 0.73
CA LEU A 27 0.72 0.12 1.93
C LEU A 27 1.71 0.55 3.02
N LEU A 28 1.79 1.85 3.30
CA LEU A 28 2.93 2.47 3.98
C LEU A 28 2.50 3.12 5.32
N ALA A 29 2.85 2.50 6.44
CA ALA A 29 2.71 3.04 7.81
C ALA A 29 1.31 3.59 8.20
N THR A 30 0.23 3.07 7.60
CA THR A 30 -1.14 3.52 7.85
C THR A 30 -2.13 2.36 7.98
N VAL A 31 -2.21 1.73 9.15
CA VAL A 31 -3.03 0.52 9.36
C VAL A 31 -4.46 0.60 8.79
N GLN A 32 -5.23 1.65 9.12
CA GLN A 32 -6.63 1.75 8.69
C GLN A 32 -6.79 1.90 7.18
N HIS A 33 -6.01 2.78 6.55
CA HIS A 33 -6.07 2.98 5.11
C HIS A 33 -5.52 1.76 4.36
N SER A 34 -4.48 1.12 4.87
CA SER A 34 -3.91 -0.11 4.31
C SER A 34 -4.94 -1.22 4.26
N LEU A 35 -5.69 -1.45 5.35
CA LEU A 35 -6.75 -2.46 5.38
C LEU A 35 -7.93 -2.11 4.47
N ALA A 36 -8.33 -0.83 4.44
CA ALA A 36 -9.39 -0.37 3.55
C ALA A 36 -9.01 -0.61 2.07
N VAL A 37 -7.81 -0.18 1.66
CA VAL A 37 -7.31 -0.39 0.30
C VAL A 37 -7.20 -1.87 -0.01
N ALA A 38 -6.54 -2.66 0.84
CA ALA A 38 -6.38 -4.11 0.64
C ALA A 38 -7.73 -4.78 0.35
N SER A 39 -8.77 -4.45 1.14
CA SER A 39 -10.13 -5.00 0.96
C SER A 39 -10.82 -4.66 -0.37
N MET A 40 -10.32 -3.67 -1.09
CA MET A 40 -10.86 -3.20 -2.37
C MET A 40 -10.01 -3.61 -3.57
N LEU A 41 -8.80 -4.16 -3.36
CA LEU A 41 -7.91 -4.55 -4.45
C LEU A 41 -8.42 -5.79 -5.18
N ALA A 42 -8.20 -5.82 -6.49
CA ALA A 42 -8.42 -7.04 -7.26
C ALA A 42 -7.45 -8.15 -6.81
N PRO A 43 -7.82 -9.44 -6.91
CA PRO A 43 -6.96 -10.55 -6.50
C PRO A 43 -5.63 -10.68 -7.25
N SER A 44 -5.47 -9.99 -8.38
CA SER A 44 -4.25 -10.00 -9.19
C SER A 44 -3.24 -8.92 -8.79
N VAL A 45 -3.60 -8.03 -7.85
CA VAL A 45 -2.73 -6.90 -7.46
C VAL A 45 -1.65 -7.40 -6.51
N LYS A 46 -0.39 -7.13 -6.86
CA LYS A 46 0.73 -7.40 -5.96
C LYS A 46 0.83 -6.31 -4.90
N THR A 47 0.85 -6.70 -3.65
CA THR A 47 0.80 -5.77 -2.52
C THR A 47 2.07 -5.86 -1.68
N VAL A 48 2.64 -4.72 -1.32
CA VAL A 48 3.75 -4.63 -0.36
C VAL A 48 3.27 -3.80 0.82
N CYS A 49 3.28 -4.39 2.01
CA CYS A 49 2.95 -3.70 3.25
C CYS A 49 4.22 -3.43 4.05
N VAL A 50 4.45 -2.16 4.39
CA VAL A 50 5.58 -1.69 5.19
C VAL A 50 5.02 -0.96 6.39
N ASP A 51 5.24 -1.48 7.58
CA ASP A 51 4.85 -0.86 8.84
C ASP A 51 5.82 -1.29 9.93
N ILE A 52 6.00 -0.46 10.97
CA ILE A 52 6.83 -0.80 12.12
C ILE A 52 6.10 -1.74 13.09
N ASP A 53 4.76 -1.73 13.05
CA ASP A 53 3.93 -2.62 13.85
C ASP A 53 3.74 -3.99 13.15
N PRO A 54 4.29 -5.09 13.70
CA PRO A 54 4.11 -6.42 13.12
C PRO A 54 2.64 -6.87 13.04
N SER A 55 1.78 -6.39 13.95
CA SER A 55 0.34 -6.69 13.94
C SER A 55 -0.35 -6.05 12.72
N ALA A 56 0.03 -4.81 12.40
CA ALA A 56 -0.48 -4.11 11.22
C ALA A 56 -0.10 -4.83 9.93
N VAL A 57 1.17 -5.23 9.80
CA VAL A 57 1.69 -5.97 8.63
C VAL A 57 0.95 -7.30 8.49
N GLN A 58 0.82 -8.07 9.56
CA GLN A 58 0.12 -9.35 9.55
C GLN A 58 -1.31 -9.20 9.02
N ARG A 59 -2.08 -8.26 9.59
CA ARG A 59 -3.48 -8.04 9.20
C ARG A 59 -3.64 -7.61 7.74
N ALA A 60 -2.72 -6.80 7.23
CA ALA A 60 -2.75 -6.38 5.82
C ALA A 60 -2.45 -7.54 4.87
N VAL A 61 -1.44 -8.36 5.18
CA VAL A 61 -1.02 -9.51 4.36
C VAL A 61 -2.05 -10.63 4.36
N GLU A 62 -2.74 -10.88 5.48
CA GLU A 62 -3.79 -11.90 5.59
C GLU A 62 -4.93 -11.71 4.58
N HIS A 63 -5.12 -10.50 4.04
CA HIS A 63 -6.15 -10.24 3.04
C HIS A 63 -5.85 -10.92 1.69
N GLN A 64 -4.57 -10.96 1.27
CA GLN A 64 -4.13 -11.57 0.01
C GLN A 64 -2.77 -12.26 0.17
N PRO A 65 -2.69 -13.38 0.91
CA PRO A 65 -1.42 -13.96 1.36
C PRO A 65 -0.50 -14.43 0.21
N LEU A 66 -1.07 -14.82 -0.94
CA LEU A 66 -0.29 -15.26 -2.10
C LEU A 66 0.21 -14.10 -2.99
N GLN A 67 -0.32 -12.89 -2.79
CA GLN A 67 0.02 -11.70 -3.59
C GLN A 67 0.62 -10.58 -2.75
N SER A 68 0.86 -10.82 -1.45
CA SER A 68 1.30 -9.81 -0.51
C SER A 68 2.67 -10.14 0.09
N ILE A 69 3.52 -9.13 0.22
CA ILE A 69 4.77 -9.17 0.97
C ILE A 69 4.64 -8.20 2.15
N GLY A 70 4.99 -8.67 3.35
CA GLY A 70 5.02 -7.85 4.56
C GLY A 70 6.44 -7.57 5.04
N LEU A 71 6.73 -6.30 5.35
CA LEU A 71 8.01 -5.83 5.85
C LEU A 71 7.80 -5.08 7.17
N VAL A 72 8.37 -5.61 8.25
CA VAL A 72 8.34 -4.96 9.57
C VAL A 72 9.58 -4.08 9.70
N THR A 73 9.44 -2.79 9.37
CA THR A 73 10.53 -1.81 9.37
C THR A 73 9.98 -0.38 9.43
N ASP A 74 10.82 0.58 9.80
CA ASP A 74 10.51 2.00 9.60
C ASP A 74 10.35 2.30 8.10
N VAL A 75 9.38 3.15 7.79
CA VAL A 75 8.97 3.52 6.43
C VAL A 75 9.91 4.53 5.78
N GLU A 76 10.52 5.43 6.56
CA GLU A 76 11.45 6.44 6.01
C GLU A 76 12.70 5.81 5.39
N PRO A 77 13.47 4.95 6.10
CA PRO A 77 14.66 4.34 5.51
C PRO A 77 14.30 3.37 4.38
N PHE A 78 13.14 2.70 4.46
CA PHE A 78 12.63 1.88 3.36
C PHE A 78 12.43 2.69 2.07
N LEU A 79 11.77 3.86 2.16
CA LEU A 79 11.52 4.70 1.00
C LEU A 79 12.80 5.31 0.41
N ARG A 80 13.77 5.62 1.27
CA ARG A 80 15.10 6.09 0.84
C ARG A 80 15.82 5.03 0.02
N GLU A 81 15.93 3.81 0.55
CA GLU A 81 16.56 2.70 -0.14
C GLU A 81 15.83 2.35 -1.45
N LEU A 82 14.50 2.37 -1.44
CA LEU A 82 13.70 2.14 -2.66
C LEU A 82 13.99 3.20 -3.74
N ALA A 83 14.11 4.47 -3.36
CA ALA A 83 14.44 5.55 -4.30
C ALA A 83 15.84 5.38 -4.90
N ASP A 84 16.82 5.01 -4.09
CA ASP A 84 18.19 4.74 -4.55
C ASP A 84 18.21 3.54 -5.50
N CYS A 85 17.58 2.43 -5.12
CA CYS A 85 17.43 1.23 -5.96
C CYS A 85 16.78 1.53 -7.32
N LEU A 86 15.72 2.35 -7.33
CA LEU A 86 15.05 2.75 -8.57
C LEU A 86 15.98 3.59 -9.43
N THR A 87 16.69 4.55 -8.86
CA THR A 87 17.62 5.42 -9.60
C THR A 87 18.74 4.62 -10.26
N GLU A 88 19.30 3.66 -9.55
CA GLU A 88 20.32 2.77 -10.12
C GLU A 88 19.78 1.84 -11.21
N SER A 89 18.53 1.35 -11.07
CA SER A 89 17.90 0.52 -12.11
C SER A 89 17.81 1.28 -13.43
N HIS A 90 17.38 2.54 -13.40
CA HIS A 90 17.28 3.37 -14.61
C HIS A 90 18.64 3.72 -15.22
N ALA A 91 19.72 3.69 -14.46
CA ALA A 91 21.08 3.87 -14.98
C ALA A 91 21.66 2.61 -15.64
N ARG A 92 21.02 1.44 -15.41
CA ARG A 92 21.42 0.14 -15.97
C ARG A 92 20.65 -0.26 -17.24
N ASP A 93 19.56 0.46 -17.54
CA ASP A 93 18.78 0.35 -18.78
C ASP A 93 19.31 1.29 -19.88
#